data_AF-A0ABD3ASZ2-F1
#
_entry.id   AF-A0ABD3ASZ2-F1
#
_cell.length_a   1.000
_cell.length_b   1.000
_cell.length_c   1.000
_cell.angle_alpha   90.00
_cell.angle_beta   90.00
_cell.angle_gamma   90.00
#
_symmetry.space_group_name_H-M   'P 1'
#
loop_
_entity.id
_entity.type
_entity.pdbx_description
1 polymer ?
#
loop_
_entity_poly.entity_id
_entity_poly.type
_entity_poly.pdbx_seq_one_letter_code
_entity_poly.pdbx_strand_id
1 'polypeptide(L)'
;MNKRAKVDRIPNPPPSTELPIKFMNLIKDSIMAQGEVVSDGILVIQKQLTESDVNLDHNQFTIPLNQIQKKFLYDQEEDRLRTLKKNGKDSKHISVMFVEPRCEINALDLKRLSLKKKNKNTKEEEEEEEEEEVFYVLTTRWDLIVEDEENKLREGDIVRLWAVRVGTNLWLVLVNNSCNNDIALEGSKAPPPPGFISFRNKNHVSFYD
;
A
#
# COMPACT_ATOMS: atom_id res chain seq x y z
N MET A 1 15.78 35.98 -28.45
CA MET A 1 16.31 35.39 -27.19
C MET A 1 15.22 35.49 -26.12
N ASN A 2 14.43 34.44 -25.91
CA ASN A 2 13.39 34.43 -24.86
C ASN A 2 13.83 33.54 -23.70
N LYS A 3 14.17 34.15 -22.57
CA LYS A 3 14.46 33.46 -21.31
C LYS A 3 13.13 33.04 -20.68
N ARG A 4 12.79 31.75 -20.74
CA ARG A 4 11.69 31.18 -19.93
C ARG A 4 12.14 31.15 -18.46
N ALA A 5 11.36 31.77 -17.59
CA ALA A 5 11.55 31.69 -16.15
C ALA A 5 11.42 30.23 -15.68
N LYS A 6 12.36 29.80 -14.83
CA LYS A 6 12.30 28.52 -14.11
C LYS A 6 11.15 28.63 -13.12
N VAL A 7 10.12 27.81 -13.30
CA VAL A 7 9.13 27.55 -12.26
C VAL A 7 9.86 26.79 -11.17
N ASP A 8 10.07 27.43 -10.03
CA ASP A 8 10.64 26.79 -8.85
C ASP A 8 9.70 25.66 -8.44
N ARG A 9 10.17 24.42 -8.62
CA ARG A 9 9.49 23.22 -8.15
C ARG A 9 9.48 23.32 -6.63
N ILE A 10 8.30 23.54 -6.05
CA ILE A 10 8.07 23.34 -4.62
C ILE A 10 8.65 21.96 -4.29
N PRO A 11 9.56 21.83 -3.31
CA PRO A 11 10.06 20.52 -2.90
C PRO A 11 8.87 19.65 -2.51
N ASN A 12 8.76 18.46 -3.12
CA ASN A 12 7.80 17.46 -2.66
C ASN A 12 7.96 17.34 -1.13
N PRO A 13 6.87 17.40 -0.34
CA PRO A 13 6.97 17.20 1.09
C PRO A 13 7.66 15.86 1.35
N PRO A 14 8.54 15.78 2.37
CA PRO A 14 9.21 14.53 2.69
C PRO A 14 8.16 13.43 2.86
N PRO A 15 8.42 12.21 2.36
CA PRO A 15 7.46 11.12 2.49
C PRO A 15 7.12 10.95 3.98
N SER A 16 5.84 11.10 4.32
CA SER A 16 5.34 10.91 5.69
C SER A 16 5.92 9.62 6.27
N THR A 17 6.69 9.76 7.35
CA THR A 17 7.31 8.64 8.07
C THR A 17 6.33 7.93 9.01
N GLU A 18 5.09 8.43 9.09
CA GLU A 18 4.03 7.91 9.92
C GLU A 18 2.88 7.36 9.09
N LEU A 19 2.21 6.33 9.63
CA LEU A 19 0.99 5.76 9.08
C LEU A 19 -0.11 6.86 9.06
N PRO A 20 -0.78 7.11 7.91
CA PRO A 20 -1.78 8.16 7.86
C PRO A 20 -2.92 7.93 8.87
N ILE A 21 -3.30 9.01 9.56
CA ILE A 21 -4.23 8.98 10.71
C ILE A 21 -5.55 8.29 10.37
N LYS A 22 -6.07 8.42 9.15
CA LYS A 22 -7.32 7.75 8.73
C LYS A 22 -7.30 6.24 8.95
N PHE A 23 -6.17 5.59 8.67
CA PHE A 23 -6.02 4.14 8.85
C PHE A 23 -5.89 3.79 10.33
N MET A 24 -5.16 4.60 11.09
CA MET A 24 -5.01 4.40 12.53
C MET A 24 -6.35 4.56 13.27
N ASN A 25 -7.16 5.54 12.88
CA ASN A 25 -8.51 5.74 13.41
C ASN A 25 -9.41 4.55 13.06
N LEU A 26 -9.39 4.09 11.81
CA LEU A 26 -10.16 2.90 11.42
C LEU A 26 -9.81 1.68 12.30
N ILE A 27 -8.52 1.41 12.52
CA ILE A 27 -8.09 0.30 13.37
C ILE A 27 -8.63 0.47 14.78
N LYS A 28 -8.43 1.65 15.40
CA LYS A 28 -8.92 1.95 16.75
C LYS A 28 -10.44 1.77 16.85
N ASP A 29 -11.18 2.30 15.88
CA ASP A 29 -12.64 2.23 15.83
C ASP A 29 -13.13 0.78 15.72
N SER A 30 -12.43 -0.05 14.93
CA SER A 30 -12.78 -1.46 14.73
C SER A 30 -12.62 -2.34 15.98
N ILE A 31 -11.81 -1.91 16.96
CA ILE A 31 -11.52 -2.67 18.18
C ILE A 31 -12.00 -2.00 19.47
N MET A 32 -12.67 -0.85 19.40
CA MET A 32 -13.09 -0.10 20.59
C MET A 32 -13.86 -0.96 21.60
N ALA A 33 -14.68 -1.90 21.13
CA ALA A 33 -15.44 -2.80 21.99
C ALA A 33 -14.59 -3.91 22.66
N GLN A 34 -13.39 -4.18 22.13
CA GLN A 34 -12.50 -5.25 22.60
C GLN A 34 -11.45 -4.72 23.61
N GLY A 35 -11.19 -3.41 23.61
CA GLY A 35 -10.26 -2.78 24.56
C GLY A 35 -8.79 -3.13 24.33
N GLU A 36 -8.44 -3.64 23.14
CA GLU A 36 -7.06 -3.99 22.82
C GLU A 36 -6.19 -2.74 22.60
N VAL A 37 -4.91 -2.86 22.96
CA VAL A 37 -3.91 -1.82 22.76
C VAL A 37 -3.41 -1.87 21.31
N VAL A 38 -3.33 -0.71 20.66
CA VAL A 38 -2.80 -0.56 19.29
C VAL A 38 -1.41 0.06 19.36
N SER A 39 -0.42 -0.57 18.73
CA SER A 39 0.92 0.01 18.58
C SER A 39 0.94 1.10 17.51
N ASP A 40 2.00 1.91 17.49
CA ASP A 40 2.30 2.73 16.33
C ASP A 40 2.57 1.87 15.08
N GLY A 41 2.40 2.48 13.91
CA GLY A 41 2.67 1.83 12.62
C GLY A 41 4.16 1.78 12.29
N ILE A 42 4.62 0.59 11.89
CA ILE A 42 5.99 0.36 11.42
C ILE A 42 5.97 0.22 9.89
N LEU A 43 6.69 1.09 9.18
CA LEU A 43 6.86 0.95 7.73
C LEU A 43 7.69 -0.32 7.44
N VAL A 44 7.06 -1.30 6.79
CA VAL A 44 7.68 -2.58 6.43
C VAL A 44 8.45 -2.43 5.13
N ILE A 45 7.80 -1.90 4.09
CA ILE A 45 8.38 -1.75 2.76
C ILE A 45 7.71 -0.59 2.02
N GLN A 46 8.47 0.10 1.18
CA GLN A 46 7.97 0.95 0.10
C GLN A 46 8.51 0.37 -1.21
N LYS A 47 7.63 -0.01 -2.13
CA LYS A 47 8.01 -0.56 -3.44
C LYS A 47 7.05 -0.11 -4.53
N GLN A 48 7.49 -0.24 -5.77
CA GLN A 48 6.60 -0.22 -6.91
C GLN A 48 5.90 -1.58 -7.04
N LEU A 49 4.61 -1.58 -7.35
CA LEU A 49 3.90 -2.80 -7.72
C LEU A 49 4.47 -3.35 -9.02
N THR A 50 4.81 -4.63 -9.03
CA THR A 50 5.25 -5.34 -10.24
C THR A 50 4.07 -6.01 -10.93
N GLU A 51 4.25 -6.47 -12.17
CA GLU A 51 3.27 -7.31 -12.88
C GLU A 51 2.75 -8.46 -11.99
N SER A 52 3.66 -9.15 -11.26
CA SER A 52 3.27 -10.23 -10.37
C SER A 52 2.35 -9.81 -9.22
N ASP A 53 2.43 -8.56 -8.79
CA ASP A 53 1.59 -8.02 -7.72
C ASP A 53 0.21 -7.62 -8.22
N VAL A 54 0.03 -7.31 -9.49
CA VAL A 54 -1.28 -6.88 -10.02
C VAL A 54 -1.93 -7.92 -10.94
N ASN A 55 -1.22 -9.01 -11.23
CA ASN A 55 -1.76 -10.13 -11.98
C ASN A 55 -2.74 -10.94 -11.11
N LEU A 56 -4.01 -10.92 -11.52
CA LEU A 56 -5.11 -11.58 -10.81
C LEU A 56 -4.93 -13.10 -10.70
N ASP A 57 -4.29 -13.74 -11.70
CA ASP A 57 -4.04 -15.18 -11.68
C ASP A 57 -2.99 -15.57 -10.63
N HIS A 58 -2.05 -14.66 -10.32
CA HIS A 58 -1.05 -14.91 -9.28
C HIS A 58 -1.61 -14.71 -7.87
N ASN A 59 -2.57 -13.80 -7.69
CA ASN A 59 -3.21 -13.48 -6.41
C ASN A 59 -2.20 -13.34 -5.25
N GLN A 60 -1.14 -12.56 -5.49
CA GLN A 60 -0.08 -12.36 -4.51
C GLN A 60 0.43 -10.92 -4.47
N PHE A 61 0.61 -10.37 -3.28
CA PHE A 61 1.45 -9.19 -3.06
C PHE A 61 2.81 -9.61 -2.51
N THR A 62 3.89 -9.27 -3.18
CA THR A 62 5.23 -9.73 -2.85
C THR A 62 6.00 -8.72 -2.00
N ILE A 63 6.60 -9.21 -0.91
CA ILE A 63 7.43 -8.45 0.03
C ILE A 63 8.83 -9.09 0.04
N PRO A 64 9.76 -8.63 -0.82
CA PRO A 64 11.12 -9.16 -0.87
C PRO A 64 11.85 -8.95 0.46
N LEU A 65 12.48 -10.00 1.02
CA LEU A 65 13.13 -9.90 2.34
C LEU A 65 14.24 -8.85 2.36
N ASN A 66 14.97 -8.69 1.26
CA ASN A 66 16.05 -7.72 1.11
C ASN A 66 15.58 -6.26 1.00
N GLN A 67 14.28 -6.01 0.84
CA GLN A 67 13.69 -4.67 0.78
C GLN A 67 12.92 -4.28 2.05
N ILE A 68 12.83 -5.18 3.04
CA ILE A 68 12.17 -4.90 4.31
C ILE A 68 13.03 -3.89 5.09
N GLN A 69 12.40 -2.78 5.48
CA GLN A 69 13.08 -1.69 6.19
C GLN A 69 13.18 -1.96 7.69
N LYS A 70 12.17 -2.60 8.26
CA LYS A 70 12.07 -2.87 9.71
C LYS A 70 11.46 -4.24 9.94
N LYS A 71 12.01 -4.96 10.92
CA LYS A 71 11.45 -6.23 11.38
C LYS A 71 10.03 -6.00 11.91
N PHE A 72 9.08 -6.75 11.36
CA PHE A 72 7.66 -6.60 11.68
C PHE A 72 7.02 -7.86 12.28
N LEU A 73 7.65 -9.03 12.07
CA LEU A 73 7.25 -10.30 12.66
C LEU A 73 7.93 -10.54 14.00
N TYR A 74 7.22 -11.19 14.91
CA TYR A 74 7.82 -11.83 16.07
C TYR A 74 8.50 -13.14 15.67
N ASP A 75 9.49 -13.56 16.44
CA ASP A 75 10.29 -14.77 16.13
C ASP A 75 9.40 -16.01 15.96
N GLN A 76 8.40 -16.16 16.82
CA GLN A 76 7.44 -17.27 16.72
C GLN A 76 6.62 -17.26 15.41
N GLU A 77 6.26 -16.07 14.90
CA GLU A 77 5.55 -15.94 13.63
C GLU A 77 6.49 -16.27 12.46
N GLU A 78 7.73 -15.80 12.52
CA GLU A 78 8.75 -16.09 11.52
C GLU A 78 9.08 -17.59 11.46
N ASP A 79 9.29 -18.24 12.62
CA ASP A 79 9.51 -19.68 12.73
C ASP A 79 8.34 -20.48 12.18
N ARG A 80 7.12 -20.04 12.46
CA ARG A 80 5.92 -20.66 11.90
C ARG A 80 5.93 -20.58 10.38
N LEU A 81 6.29 -19.44 9.79
CA LEU A 81 6.36 -19.25 8.34
C LEU A 81 7.53 -20.01 7.69
N ARG A 82 8.64 -20.24 8.40
CA ARG A 82 9.74 -21.11 7.96
C ARG A 82 9.37 -22.59 7.94
N THR A 83 8.34 -22.98 8.71
CA THR A 83 7.92 -24.38 8.82
C THR A 83 7.06 -24.79 7.63
N LEU A 84 7.40 -25.92 7.00
CA LEU A 84 6.56 -26.56 5.99
C LEU A 84 5.33 -27.23 6.62
N LYS A 85 4.22 -27.27 5.88
CA LYS A 85 3.07 -28.11 6.21
C LYS A 85 3.49 -29.59 6.18
N LYS A 86 2.71 -30.44 6.84
CA LYS A 86 2.97 -31.90 6.94
C LYS A 86 3.12 -32.60 5.58
N ASN A 87 2.59 -32.02 4.51
CA ASN A 87 2.70 -32.52 3.14
C ASN A 87 4.03 -32.15 2.45
N GLY A 88 4.90 -31.37 3.11
CA GLY A 88 6.22 -30.96 2.62
C GLY A 88 6.23 -30.00 1.43
N LYS A 89 5.06 -29.60 0.91
CA LYS A 89 4.94 -28.82 -0.34
C LYS A 89 4.57 -27.36 -0.14
N ASP A 90 3.81 -27.05 0.91
CA ASP A 90 3.41 -25.67 1.20
C ASP A 90 4.05 -25.17 2.49
N SER A 91 4.43 -23.90 2.55
CA SER A 91 4.70 -23.24 3.81
C SER A 91 3.42 -23.16 4.65
N LYS A 92 3.55 -23.12 5.98
CA LYS A 92 2.45 -22.62 6.80
C LYS A 92 2.17 -21.15 6.46
N HIS A 93 0.97 -20.71 6.79
CA HIS A 93 0.60 -19.29 6.75
C HIS A 93 0.26 -18.79 8.15
N ILE A 94 0.28 -17.47 8.30
CA ILE A 94 -0.41 -16.76 9.36
C ILE A 94 -1.54 -15.95 8.73
N SER A 95 -2.72 -15.99 9.34
CA SER A 95 -3.83 -15.12 8.92
C SER A 95 -3.61 -13.75 9.55
N VAL A 96 -3.72 -12.71 8.74
CA VAL A 96 -3.52 -11.31 9.14
C VAL A 96 -4.73 -10.49 8.75
N MET A 97 -5.09 -9.54 9.62
CA MET A 97 -6.02 -8.49 9.23
C MET A 97 -5.28 -7.49 8.35
N PHE A 98 -5.92 -7.06 7.29
CA PHE A 98 -5.34 -6.23 6.26
C PHE A 98 -6.27 -5.06 5.96
N VAL A 99 -5.76 -3.85 6.15
CA VAL A 99 -6.46 -2.62 5.80
C VAL A 99 -6.00 -2.19 4.41
N GLU A 100 -6.92 -2.22 3.45
CA GLU A 100 -6.64 -1.86 2.06
C GLU A 100 -6.70 -0.33 1.83
N PRO A 101 -6.22 0.19 0.68
CA PRO A 101 -6.12 1.62 0.43
C PRO A 101 -7.42 2.43 0.61
N ARG A 102 -8.58 1.83 0.26
CA ARG A 102 -9.90 2.46 0.44
C ARG A 102 -10.48 2.34 1.86
N CYS A 103 -9.69 1.85 2.81
CA CYS A 103 -10.05 1.73 4.23
C CYS A 103 -11.09 0.65 4.55
N GLU A 104 -11.14 -0.43 3.77
CA GLU A 104 -11.81 -1.67 4.22
C GLU A 104 -10.83 -2.62 4.90
N ILE A 105 -11.39 -3.55 5.66
CA ILE A 105 -10.64 -4.53 6.43
C ILE A 105 -10.92 -5.92 5.86
N ASN A 106 -9.88 -6.58 5.37
CA ASN A 106 -9.90 -7.93 4.82
C ASN A 106 -9.04 -8.88 5.66
N ALA A 107 -9.30 -10.18 5.58
CA ALA A 107 -8.41 -11.20 6.11
C ALA A 107 -7.57 -11.78 4.97
N LEU A 108 -6.24 -11.74 5.09
CA LEU A 108 -5.30 -12.31 4.13
C LEU A 108 -4.39 -13.34 4.80
N ASP A 109 -3.76 -14.15 3.97
CA ASP A 109 -2.72 -15.09 4.42
C ASP A 109 -1.35 -14.53 4.10
N LEU A 110 -0.50 -14.37 5.11
CA LEU A 110 0.92 -14.13 4.94
C LEU A 110 1.66 -15.48 4.89
N LYS A 111 2.48 -15.68 3.84
CA LYS A 111 3.31 -16.86 3.62
C LYS A 111 4.75 -16.46 3.37
N ARG A 112 5.68 -17.39 3.59
CA ARG A 112 7.09 -17.26 3.20
C ARG A 112 7.36 -18.16 2.00
N LEU A 113 7.96 -17.62 0.96
CA LEU A 113 8.38 -18.35 -0.23
C LEU A 113 9.90 -18.22 -0.40
N SER A 114 10.55 -19.32 -0.78
CA SER A 114 11.95 -19.34 -1.20
C SER A 114 12.02 -19.89 -2.63
N LEU A 115 12.58 -19.11 -3.54
CA LEU A 115 12.81 -19.51 -4.93
C LEU A 115 14.31 -19.68 -5.14
N LYS A 116 14.71 -20.85 -5.63
CA LYS A 116 16.08 -21.09 -6.08
C LYS A 116 16.28 -20.44 -7.44
N LYS A 117 17.24 -19.53 -7.56
CA LYS A 117 17.61 -19.01 -8.87
C LYS A 117 18.26 -20.14 -9.68
N LYS A 118 17.76 -20.37 -10.89
CA LYS A 118 18.46 -21.21 -11.87
C LYS A 118 19.42 -20.33 -12.65
N ASN A 119 20.73 -20.46 -12.43
CA ASN A 119 21.73 -19.84 -13.30
C ASN A 119 21.56 -20.39 -14.73
N LYS A 120 21.13 -19.54 -15.67
CA LYS A 120 20.84 -19.96 -17.06
C LYS A 120 22.09 -20.06 -17.96
N ASN A 121 23.26 -19.71 -17.46
CA ASN A 121 24.59 -20.00 -18.02
C ASN A 121 25.41 -20.29 -16.75
N THR A 122 26.04 -21.45 -16.54
CA THR A 122 27.24 -21.93 -17.23
C THR A 122 27.37 -23.44 -16.94
N LYS A 123 27.90 -24.22 -17.89
CA LYS A 123 28.30 -25.62 -17.66
C LYS A 123 29.64 -25.69 -16.92
N GLU A 124 29.75 -24.99 -15.80
CA GLU A 124 30.94 -25.01 -14.97
C GLU A 124 30.52 -25.52 -13.59
N GLU A 125 30.98 -26.74 -13.32
CA GLU A 125 30.85 -27.47 -12.08
C GLU A 125 31.75 -26.81 -11.03
N GLU A 126 31.39 -25.61 -10.59
CA GLU A 126 31.93 -25.04 -9.36
C GLU A 126 30.77 -24.83 -8.40
N GLU A 127 31.01 -25.13 -7.13
CA GLU A 127 30.08 -25.03 -6.01
C GLU A 127 29.70 -23.56 -5.75
N GLU A 128 29.02 -22.92 -6.71
CA GLU A 128 28.41 -21.61 -6.51
C GLU A 128 27.23 -21.77 -5.55
N GLU A 129 27.28 -21.04 -4.44
CA GLU A 129 26.15 -20.92 -3.51
C GLU A 129 24.89 -20.54 -4.29
N GLU A 130 23.93 -21.46 -4.40
CA GLU A 130 22.65 -21.18 -5.06
C GLU A 130 21.99 -19.99 -4.37
N GLU A 131 21.98 -18.83 -5.03
CA GLU A 131 21.30 -17.65 -4.51
C GLU A 131 19.79 -17.95 -4.39
N GLU A 132 19.32 -18.11 -3.15
CA GLU A 132 17.91 -18.23 -2.84
C GLU A 132 17.29 -16.86 -2.67
N GLU A 133 16.27 -16.56 -3.48
CA GLU A 133 15.47 -15.36 -3.29
C GLU A 133 14.29 -15.68 -2.38
N VAL A 134 14.22 -14.99 -1.25
CA VAL A 134 13.21 -15.22 -0.22
C VAL A 134 12.28 -14.02 -0.14
N PHE A 135 10.99 -14.30 -0.08
CA PHE A 135 9.94 -13.29 -0.02
C PHE A 135 8.89 -13.68 1.01
N TYR A 136 8.21 -12.69 1.57
CA TYR A 136 6.86 -12.91 2.08
C TYR A 136 5.85 -12.59 0.99
N VAL A 137 4.71 -13.27 1.00
CA VAL A 137 3.59 -12.97 0.11
C VAL A 137 2.29 -12.88 0.88
N LEU A 138 1.45 -11.91 0.53
CA LEU A 138 0.04 -11.88 0.94
C LEU A 138 -0.83 -12.51 -0.14
N THR A 139 -1.69 -13.45 0.23
CA THR A 139 -2.51 -14.21 -0.72
C THR A 139 -3.99 -14.28 -0.31
N THR A 140 -4.77 -15.09 -1.04
CA THR A 140 -6.15 -15.56 -0.73
C THR A 140 -7.25 -14.59 -1.13
N ARG A 141 -7.03 -13.28 -1.01
CA ARG A 141 -7.99 -12.23 -1.42
C ARG A 141 -7.30 -11.02 -2.03
N TRP A 142 -6.03 -11.16 -2.39
CA TRP A 142 -5.25 -10.05 -2.90
C TRP A 142 -5.72 -9.62 -4.30
N ASP A 143 -6.09 -10.58 -5.14
CA ASP A 143 -6.80 -10.39 -6.41
C ASP A 143 -8.01 -9.47 -6.28
N LEU A 144 -8.87 -9.68 -5.27
CA LEU A 144 -10.05 -8.84 -5.05
C LEU A 144 -9.69 -7.40 -4.69
N ILE A 145 -8.60 -7.21 -3.93
CA ILE A 145 -8.10 -5.87 -3.55
C ILE A 145 -7.57 -5.14 -4.79
N VAL A 146 -6.92 -5.86 -5.70
CA VAL A 146 -6.38 -5.31 -6.96
C VAL A 146 -7.49 -5.01 -7.96
N GLU A 147 -8.49 -5.88 -8.07
CA GLU A 147 -9.64 -5.70 -8.97
C GLU A 147 -10.50 -4.48 -8.60
N ASP A 148 -10.49 -4.09 -7.33
CA ASP A 148 -11.23 -2.92 -6.85
C ASP A 148 -10.66 -1.60 -7.40
N GLU A 149 -11.41 -0.96 -8.31
CA GLU A 149 -11.01 0.29 -8.94
C GLU A 149 -10.81 1.45 -7.94
N GLU A 150 -11.43 1.41 -6.76
CA GLU A 150 -11.28 2.44 -5.72
C GLU A 150 -9.93 2.34 -5.01
N ASN A 151 -9.34 1.14 -4.94
CA ASN A 151 -7.99 0.94 -4.42
C ASN A 151 -6.91 1.50 -5.38
N LYS A 152 -7.25 1.69 -6.66
CA LYS A 152 -6.41 2.30 -7.71
C LYS A 152 -5.02 1.64 -7.82
N LEU A 153 -4.92 0.32 -7.64
CA LEU A 153 -3.64 -0.40 -7.68
C LEU A 153 -3.28 -0.78 -9.12
N ARG A 154 -2.20 -0.22 -9.65
CA ARG A 154 -1.70 -0.52 -11.00
C ARG A 154 -0.21 -0.83 -10.97
N GLU A 155 0.25 -1.58 -11.98
CA GLU A 155 1.68 -1.82 -12.16
C GLU A 155 2.45 -0.48 -12.20
N GLY A 156 3.56 -0.40 -11.49
CA GLY A 156 4.39 0.78 -11.36
C GLY A 156 3.98 1.76 -10.25
N ASP A 157 2.79 1.62 -9.68
CA ASP A 157 2.36 2.45 -8.55
C ASP A 157 3.23 2.22 -7.32
N ILE A 158 3.53 3.31 -6.61
CA ILE A 158 4.31 3.24 -5.37
C ILE A 158 3.35 3.02 -4.21
N VAL A 159 3.54 1.92 -3.50
CA VAL A 159 2.78 1.58 -2.31
C VAL A 159 3.68 1.48 -1.09
N ARG A 160 3.08 1.68 0.09
CA ARG A 160 3.71 1.47 1.39
C ARG A 160 2.92 0.46 2.19
N LEU A 161 3.59 -0.59 2.66
CA LEU A 161 3.01 -1.55 3.58
C LEU A 161 3.49 -1.23 4.99
N TRP A 162 2.54 -1.12 5.92
CA TRP A 162 2.78 -0.90 7.34
C TRP A 162 2.35 -2.11 8.15
N ALA A 163 3.02 -2.33 9.27
CA ALA A 163 2.62 -3.28 10.28
C ALA A 163 2.17 -2.56 11.55
N VAL A 164 1.06 -3.00 12.12
CA VAL A 164 0.47 -2.51 13.37
C VAL A 164 0.18 -3.72 14.25
N ARG A 165 0.47 -3.61 15.55
CA ARG A 165 0.08 -4.62 16.54
C ARG A 165 -1.21 -4.20 17.21
N VAL A 166 -2.17 -5.12 17.22
CA VAL A 166 -3.44 -5.00 17.91
C VAL A 166 -3.49 -6.14 18.90
N GLY A 167 -3.19 -5.82 20.17
CA GLY A 167 -2.83 -6.84 21.16
C GLY A 167 -1.61 -7.65 20.69
N THR A 168 -1.80 -8.96 20.52
CA THR A 168 -0.78 -9.87 19.97
C THR A 168 -0.90 -10.09 18.46
N ASN A 169 -1.99 -9.61 17.84
CA ASN A 169 -2.30 -9.85 16.43
C ASN A 169 -1.54 -8.90 15.52
N LEU A 170 -1.06 -9.43 14.39
CA LEU A 170 -0.47 -8.64 13.32
C LEU A 170 -1.57 -8.11 12.39
N TRP A 171 -1.62 -6.79 12.27
CA TRP A 171 -2.41 -6.10 11.26
C TRP A 171 -1.46 -5.46 10.24
N LEU A 172 -1.81 -5.54 8.97
CA LEU A 172 -1.09 -4.92 7.88
C LEU A 172 -1.93 -3.82 7.24
N VAL A 173 -1.30 -2.73 6.82
CA VAL A 173 -2.00 -1.61 6.18
C VAL A 173 -1.28 -1.24 4.90
N LEU A 174 -2.01 -1.22 3.78
CA LEU A 174 -1.48 -0.78 2.51
C LEU A 174 -1.94 0.63 2.19
N VAL A 175 -0.97 1.50 1.93
CA VAL A 175 -1.20 2.87 1.49
C VAL A 175 -0.76 2.97 0.03
N ASN A 176 -1.69 3.33 -0.84
CA ASN A 176 -1.38 3.69 -2.22
C ASN A 176 -1.02 5.18 -2.30
N ASN A 177 0.23 5.49 -2.66
CA ASN A 177 0.72 6.85 -2.75
C ASN A 177 0.45 7.52 -4.10
N SER A 178 0.04 6.76 -5.12
CA SER A 178 -0.28 7.30 -6.45
C SER A 178 -1.51 8.22 -6.44
N CYS A 179 -2.35 8.16 -5.40
CA CYS A 179 -3.55 8.98 -5.26
C CYS A 179 -3.32 10.41 -4.72
N ASN A 180 -2.08 10.82 -4.44
CA ASN A 180 -1.80 12.17 -3.93
C ASN A 180 -1.85 13.28 -5.00
N ASN A 181 -2.15 12.97 -6.26
CA ASN A 181 -2.27 13.97 -7.32
C ASN A 181 -3.69 14.56 -7.47
N ASP A 182 -4.71 14.02 -6.79
CA ASP A 182 -6.10 14.46 -6.99
C ASP A 182 -6.53 15.64 -6.06
N ILE A 183 -5.69 16.09 -5.11
CA ILE A 183 -6.03 17.19 -4.17
C ILE A 183 -5.40 18.55 -4.56
N ALA A 184 -4.72 18.65 -5.71
CA ALA A 184 -4.08 19.90 -6.14
C ALA A 184 -4.94 20.82 -7.05
N LEU A 185 -6.20 20.47 -7.37
CA LEU A 185 -6.99 21.23 -8.36
C LEU A 185 -8.28 21.91 -7.87
N GLU A 186 -8.68 21.80 -6.61
CA GLU A 186 -9.83 22.58 -6.09
C GLU A 186 -9.47 23.94 -5.48
N GLY A 187 -8.18 24.29 -5.38
CA GLY A 187 -7.71 25.53 -4.73
C GLY A 187 -7.49 26.76 -5.62
N SER A 188 -7.73 26.70 -6.93
CA SER A 188 -7.35 27.80 -7.86
C SER A 188 -8.54 28.50 -8.54
N LYS A 189 -9.57 28.87 -7.79
CA LYS A 189 -10.43 29.98 -8.21
C LYS A 189 -9.86 31.27 -7.65
N ALA A 190 -9.15 32.02 -8.50
CA ALA A 190 -8.68 33.37 -8.15
C ALA A 190 -9.88 34.22 -7.69
N PRO A 191 -9.74 35.03 -6.62
CA PRO A 191 -10.78 35.97 -6.25
C PRO A 191 -10.98 36.97 -7.40
N PRO A 192 -12.22 37.35 -7.73
CA PRO A 192 -12.46 38.35 -8.77
C PRO A 192 -11.79 39.67 -8.36
N PRO A 193 -11.17 40.39 -9.30
CA PRO A 193 -10.50 41.65 -9.01
C PRO A 193 -11.51 42.68 -8.46
N PRO A 194 -11.12 43.50 -7.47
CA PRO A 194 -11.98 44.53 -6.94
C PRO A 194 -12.16 45.63 -8.00
N GLY A 195 -13.40 45.81 -8.45
CA GLY A 195 -13.79 46.93 -9.31
C GLY A 195 -14.27 46.52 -10.69
N PHE A 196 -15.44 45.88 -10.78
CA PHE A 196 -16.30 46.02 -11.94
C PHE A 196 -17.75 46.13 -11.47
N ILE A 197 -18.24 47.37 -11.45
CA ILE A 197 -19.67 47.65 -11.39
C ILE A 197 -20.21 47.34 -12.79
N SER A 198 -21.04 46.30 -12.91
CA SER A 198 -21.92 46.16 -14.08
C SER A 198 -23.36 46.35 -13.62
N PHE A 199 -23.97 47.43 -14.11
CA PHE A 199 -25.37 47.75 -13.92
C PHE A 199 -26.29 46.75 -14.65
N ARG A 200 -27.42 46.44 -13.98
CA ARG A 200 -28.77 46.11 -14.51
C ARG A 200 -28.90 45.10 -15.66
N ASN A 201 -29.75 44.09 -15.45
CA ASN A 201 -31.14 44.29 -15.88
C ASN A 201 -32.17 43.56 -15.00
N LYS A 202 -33.32 44.22 -14.82
CA LYS A 202 -34.52 43.72 -14.16
C LYS A 202 -35.35 42.89 -15.15
N ASN A 203 -36.30 42.14 -14.59
CA ASN A 203 -37.41 41.37 -15.20
C ASN A 203 -37.00 39.89 -15.38
N HIS A 204 -37.76 38.90 -14.93
CA HIS A 204 -39.22 38.78 -14.87
C HIS A 204 -39.60 37.68 -13.86
N VAL A 205 -40.65 37.94 -13.09
CA VAL A 205 -41.34 36.99 -12.21
C VAL A 205 -42.24 36.09 -13.06
N SER A 206 -42.24 34.78 -12.86
CA SER A 206 -43.40 33.95 -13.20
C SER A 206 -43.55 32.80 -12.21
N PHE A 207 -44.61 32.89 -11.41
CA PHE A 207 -45.34 31.78 -10.81
C PHE A 207 -46.14 31.05 -11.90
N TYR A 208 -46.27 29.73 -11.77
CA TYR A 208 -47.45 28.92 -12.15
C TYR A 208 -47.41 27.70 -11.22
N ASP A 209 -48.24 27.72 -10.18
CA ASP A 209 -49.54 27.04 -9.99
C ASP A 209 -49.37 25.78 -9.12
#